data_AF-A0A453NAQ5-F1
#
_entry.id   AF-A0A453NAQ5-F1
#
_cell.length_a   1.000
_cell.length_b   1.000
_cell.length_c   1.000
_cell.angle_alpha   90.00
_cell.angle_beta   90.00
_cell.angle_gamma   90.00
#
_symmetry.space_group_name_H-M   'P 1'
#
loop_
_entity.id
_entity.type
_entity.pdbx_description
1 polymer ?
#
loop_
_entity_poly.entity_id
_entity_poly.type
_entity_poly.pdbx_seq_one_letter_code
_entity_poly.pdbx_strand_id
1 'polypeptide(L)'
;NGAQEFAYLEMQYWAVSISCASVLAFFLWHLRQSANNEISKALKYGSLMVVLYLVTFLLFFLLKTDGGLLAMTKNGYLLCHGVAAVILIKHILEKFPSCSSFGEGLLVSSGLVVYFGDILARTLSKMEVSASSGAFIHTPGTQSEIATVIQGVLLGLFLLPLLYKSSLQVWVYCRTLGKQRTQAIEKRAEKGTGSAVFYVSLLVVLLFLVPSWTRLVQGLEVHPFVWVLNYMFTNSDERLLLCAYWIFVICVSIRRFYSISKQSKTERILLRKYYHLVAVLIFSPAVIFQPAFLDLAFGAAFALFLILEMIRVFGKYTLLGTPYINS
;
A
#
# COMPACT_ATOMS: atom_id res chain seq x y z
N ASN A 1 10.47 -2.82 26.23
CA ASN A 1 9.96 -2.79 24.84
C ASN A 1 8.69 -3.64 24.64
N GLY A 2 8.60 -4.87 25.17
CA GLY A 2 7.44 -5.76 24.90
C GLY A 2 6.04 -5.23 25.26
N ALA A 3 5.87 -4.47 26.34
CA ALA A 3 4.56 -3.89 26.69
C ALA A 3 4.05 -2.85 25.68
N GLN A 4 4.97 -2.07 25.09
CA GLN A 4 4.63 -1.11 24.05
C GLN A 4 4.31 -1.82 22.74
N GLU A 5 5.13 -2.80 22.34
CA GLU A 5 4.88 -3.63 21.14
C GLU A 5 3.52 -4.31 21.18
N PHE A 6 3.15 -4.84 22.35
CA PHE A 6 1.83 -5.42 22.57
C PHE A 6 0.72 -4.39 22.36
N ALA A 7 0.85 -3.18 22.92
CA ALA A 7 -0.15 -2.12 22.75
C ALA A 7 -0.29 -1.67 21.28
N TYR A 8 0.80 -1.67 20.52
CA TYR A 8 0.77 -1.37 19.08
C TYR A 8 0.07 -2.47 18.27
N LEU A 9 0.44 -3.73 18.50
CA LEU A 9 -0.21 -4.88 17.85
C LEU A 9 -1.70 -4.95 18.18
N GLU A 10 -2.05 -4.63 19.41
CA GLU A 10 -3.43 -4.53 19.85
C GLU A 10 -4.19 -3.43 19.09
N MET A 11 -3.63 -2.24 18.95
CA MET A 11 -4.25 -1.16 18.17
C MET A 11 -4.42 -1.54 16.69
N GLN A 12 -3.44 -2.21 16.09
CA GLN A 12 -3.54 -2.71 14.72
C GLN A 12 -4.62 -3.79 14.59
N TYR A 13 -4.70 -4.72 15.53
CA TYR A 13 -5.75 -5.73 15.59
C TYR A 13 -7.14 -5.10 15.59
N TRP A 14 -7.35 -4.11 16.47
CA TRP A 14 -8.63 -3.41 16.54
C TRP A 14 -8.94 -2.62 15.26
N ALA A 15 -7.94 -1.99 14.63
CA ALA A 15 -8.10 -1.27 13.36
C ALA A 15 -8.50 -2.21 12.20
N VAL A 16 -7.89 -3.40 12.10
CA VAL A 16 -8.28 -4.43 11.12
C VAL A 16 -9.69 -4.91 11.41
N SER A 17 -9.98 -5.23 12.67
CA SER A 17 -11.25 -5.83 13.06
C SER A 17 -12.43 -4.87 12.85
N ILE A 18 -12.29 -3.59 13.20
CA ILE A 18 -13.32 -2.58 12.94
C ILE A 18 -13.50 -2.32 11.44
N SER A 19 -12.43 -2.39 10.64
CA SER A 19 -12.50 -2.29 9.18
C SER A 19 -13.34 -3.42 8.59
N CYS A 20 -13.07 -4.67 8.98
CA CYS A 20 -13.84 -5.84 8.55
C CYS A 20 -15.30 -5.78 9.01
N ALA A 21 -15.54 -5.43 10.28
CA ALA A 21 -16.89 -5.30 10.83
C ALA A 21 -17.71 -4.21 10.12
N SER A 22 -17.07 -3.08 9.77
CA SER A 22 -17.72 -1.98 9.04
C SER A 22 -18.13 -2.40 7.62
N VAL A 23 -17.25 -3.13 6.91
CA VAL A 23 -17.58 -3.68 5.60
C VAL A 23 -18.70 -4.72 5.68
N LEU A 24 -18.68 -5.59 6.71
CA LEU A 24 -19.75 -6.56 6.93
C LEU A 24 -21.09 -5.87 7.21
N ALA A 25 -21.09 -4.83 8.05
CA ALA A 25 -22.28 -4.02 8.33
C ALA A 25 -22.85 -3.39 7.05
N PHE A 26 -21.98 -2.82 6.22
CA PHE A 26 -22.34 -2.26 4.92
C PHE A 26 -22.91 -3.30 3.95
N PHE A 27 -22.33 -4.49 3.90
CA PHE A 27 -22.82 -5.58 3.06
C PHE A 27 -24.21 -6.08 3.52
N LEU A 28 -24.40 -6.29 4.82
CA LEU A 28 -25.70 -6.66 5.38
C LEU A 28 -26.74 -5.56 5.13
N TRP A 29 -26.36 -4.29 5.21
CA TRP A 29 -27.24 -3.17 4.87
C TRP A 29 -27.72 -3.27 3.42
N HIS A 30 -26.84 -3.57 2.47
CA HIS A 30 -27.21 -3.75 1.06
C HIS A 30 -28.10 -4.98 0.84
N LEU A 31 -27.78 -6.12 1.48
CA LEU A 31 -28.61 -7.32 1.39
C LEU A 31 -30.03 -7.10 1.95
N ARG A 32 -30.19 -6.26 2.98
CA ARG A 32 -31.48 -5.92 3.55
C ARG A 32 -32.43 -5.29 2.53
N GLN A 33 -31.90 -4.50 1.61
CA GLN A 33 -32.69 -3.81 0.59
C GLN A 33 -33.21 -4.77 -0.50
N SER A 34 -32.65 -5.98 -0.61
CA SER A 34 -32.96 -6.98 -1.64
C SER A 34 -33.51 -8.29 -1.07
N ALA A 35 -33.97 -8.30 0.19
CA ALA A 35 -34.16 -9.54 0.95
C ALA A 35 -35.47 -10.30 0.61
N ASN A 36 -35.33 -11.60 0.33
CA ASN A 36 -36.41 -12.60 0.36
C ASN A 36 -36.49 -13.30 1.74
N ASN A 37 -37.54 -14.11 1.98
CA ASN A 37 -37.85 -14.70 3.31
C ASN A 37 -36.73 -15.53 3.96
N GLU A 38 -35.91 -16.26 3.21
CA GLU A 38 -34.77 -17.02 3.78
C GLU A 38 -33.58 -16.11 4.12
N ILE A 39 -33.29 -15.14 3.25
CA ILE A 39 -32.24 -14.13 3.44
C ILE A 39 -32.53 -13.29 4.70
N SER A 40 -33.81 -13.05 5.00
CA SER A 40 -34.27 -12.34 6.21
C SER A 40 -33.78 -12.96 7.52
N LYS A 41 -33.74 -14.30 7.64
CA LYS A 41 -33.25 -14.96 8.86
C LYS A 41 -31.73 -14.76 9.04
N ALA A 42 -30.94 -15.02 7.99
CA ALA A 42 -29.49 -14.81 8.01
C ALA A 42 -29.12 -13.34 8.28
N LEU A 43 -29.89 -12.40 7.73
CA LEU A 43 -29.70 -10.97 7.92
C LEU A 43 -29.94 -10.53 9.38
N LYS A 44 -30.95 -11.10 10.05
CA LYS A 44 -31.23 -10.83 11.47
C LYS A 44 -30.07 -11.27 12.37
N TYR A 45 -29.56 -12.48 12.17
CA TYR A 45 -28.41 -12.98 12.92
C TYR A 45 -27.14 -12.18 12.61
N GLY A 46 -26.86 -11.89 11.33
CA GLY A 46 -25.71 -11.08 10.94
C GLY A 46 -25.73 -9.67 11.53
N SER A 47 -26.88 -8.99 11.46
CA SER A 47 -27.04 -7.64 12.03
C SER A 47 -26.92 -7.64 13.54
N LEU A 48 -27.42 -8.66 14.23
CA LEU A 48 -27.28 -8.81 15.67
C LEU A 48 -25.80 -8.99 16.07
N MET A 49 -25.05 -9.81 15.33
CA MET A 49 -23.63 -10.04 15.60
C MET A 49 -22.78 -8.78 15.38
N VAL A 50 -23.09 -7.97 14.36
CA VAL A 50 -22.43 -6.67 14.14
C VAL A 50 -22.70 -5.70 15.29
N VAL A 51 -23.96 -5.59 15.73
CA VAL A 51 -24.32 -4.71 16.85
C VAL A 51 -23.65 -5.18 18.14
N LEU A 52 -23.67 -6.48 18.42
CA LEU A 52 -23.01 -7.05 19.60
C LEU A 52 -21.50 -6.78 19.57
N TYR A 53 -20.86 -6.92 18.41
CA TYR A 53 -19.44 -6.64 18.22
C TYR A 53 -19.10 -5.15 18.43
N LEU A 54 -19.93 -4.22 17.93
CA LEU A 54 -19.73 -2.79 18.14
C LEU A 54 -19.92 -2.40 19.62
N VAL A 55 -20.87 -3.03 20.31
CA VAL A 55 -21.09 -2.81 21.75
C VAL A 55 -19.90 -3.33 22.56
N THR A 56 -19.41 -4.55 22.29
CA THR A 56 -18.22 -5.07 22.98
C THR A 56 -16.97 -4.26 22.69
N PHE A 57 -16.81 -3.79 21.45
CA PHE A 57 -15.73 -2.88 21.06
C PHE A 57 -15.76 -1.57 21.86
N LEU A 58 -16.92 -0.90 21.93
CA LEU A 58 -17.07 0.34 22.69
C LEU A 58 -16.83 0.12 24.18
N LEU A 59 -17.37 -0.96 24.75
CA LEU A 59 -17.17 -1.32 26.15
C LEU A 59 -15.70 -1.60 26.46
N PHE A 60 -14.98 -2.33 25.60
CA PHE A 60 -13.56 -2.62 25.77
C PHE A 60 -12.71 -1.34 25.91
N PHE A 61 -12.93 -0.35 25.03
CA PHE A 61 -12.20 0.91 25.08
C PHE A 61 -12.68 1.84 26.20
N LEU A 62 -13.95 1.77 26.61
CA LEU A 62 -14.44 2.48 27.80
C LEU A 62 -13.80 1.94 29.08
N LEU A 63 -13.68 0.62 29.24
CA LEU A 63 -13.11 0.00 30.44
C LEU A 63 -11.58 0.14 30.53
N LYS A 64 -10.88 0.22 29.39
CA LYS A 64 -9.41 0.17 29.33
C LYS A 64 -8.72 1.53 29.51
N THR A 65 -9.45 2.65 29.44
CA THR A 65 -8.80 3.97 29.31
C THR A 65 -9.07 4.86 30.52
N ASP A 66 -8.03 5.17 31.30
CA ASP A 66 -8.09 6.08 32.47
C ASP A 66 -8.29 7.57 32.12
N GLY A 67 -8.46 7.90 30.83
CA GLY A 67 -8.60 9.28 30.35
C GLY A 67 -9.58 9.42 29.18
N GLY A 68 -10.69 10.14 29.39
CA GLY A 68 -11.78 10.27 28.42
C GLY A 68 -11.36 10.83 27.06
N LEU A 69 -10.49 11.85 27.01
CA LEU A 69 -10.05 12.47 25.75
C LEU A 69 -9.18 11.52 24.89
N LEU A 70 -8.32 10.73 25.54
CA LEU A 70 -7.49 9.73 24.87
C LEU A 70 -8.34 8.57 24.33
N ALA A 71 -9.38 8.18 25.06
CA ALA A 71 -10.35 7.18 24.60
C ALA A 71 -11.13 7.69 23.39
N MET A 72 -11.61 8.93 23.42
CA MET A 72 -12.37 9.55 22.32
C MET A 72 -11.54 9.62 21.04
N THR A 73 -10.29 10.03 21.14
CA THR A 73 -9.39 10.15 19.97
C THR A 73 -9.01 8.79 19.39
N LYS A 74 -8.77 7.75 20.21
CA LYS A 74 -8.54 6.37 19.73
C LYS A 74 -9.77 5.78 19.05
N ASN A 75 -10.96 5.98 19.63
CA ASN A 75 -12.22 5.55 19.02
C ASN A 75 -12.49 6.28 17.70
N GLY A 76 -12.22 7.60 17.64
CA GLY A 76 -12.31 8.38 16.41
C GLY A 76 -11.38 7.85 15.32
N TYR A 77 -10.12 7.57 15.66
CA TYR A 77 -9.17 6.94 14.74
C TYR A 77 -9.70 5.59 14.21
N LEU A 78 -10.18 4.70 15.08
CA LEU A 78 -10.72 3.40 14.69
C LEU A 78 -11.99 3.52 13.82
N LEU A 79 -12.86 4.50 14.10
CA LEU A 79 -14.05 4.76 13.28
C LEU A 79 -13.64 5.24 11.87
N CYS A 80 -12.63 6.10 11.76
CA CYS A 80 -12.09 6.54 10.47
C CYS A 80 -11.58 5.35 9.63
N HIS A 81 -10.92 4.36 10.25
CA HIS A 81 -10.52 3.11 9.59
C HIS A 81 -11.74 2.36 9.04
N GLY A 82 -12.78 2.18 9.86
CA GLY A 82 -14.02 1.54 9.43
C GLY A 82 -14.67 2.20 8.20
N VAL A 83 -14.83 3.53 8.24
CA VAL A 83 -15.41 4.31 7.13
C VAL A 83 -14.54 4.24 5.88
N ALA A 84 -13.22 4.41 6.03
CA ALA A 84 -12.28 4.35 4.91
C ALA A 84 -12.30 2.97 4.22
N ALA A 85 -12.40 1.88 4.99
CA ALA A 85 -12.49 0.52 4.46
C ALA A 85 -13.74 0.30 3.60
N VAL A 86 -14.89 0.82 4.03
CA VAL A 86 -16.15 0.78 3.28
C VAL A 86 -16.06 1.57 1.98
N ILE A 87 -15.50 2.79 2.02
CA ILE A 87 -15.31 3.63 0.83
C ILE A 87 -14.38 2.91 -0.16
N LEU A 88 -13.27 2.37 0.32
CA LEU A 88 -12.27 1.75 -0.53
C LEU A 88 -12.76 0.44 -1.16
N ILE A 89 -13.43 -0.44 -0.42
CA ILE A 89 -13.96 -1.68 -1.00
C ILE A 89 -15.05 -1.38 -2.04
N LYS A 90 -15.94 -0.41 -1.77
CA LYS A 90 -16.94 0.02 -2.75
C LYS A 90 -16.26 0.48 -4.04
N HIS A 91 -15.22 1.31 -3.92
CA HIS A 91 -14.47 1.79 -5.07
C HIS A 91 -13.77 0.67 -5.85
N ILE A 92 -13.18 -0.31 -5.15
CA ILE A 92 -12.53 -1.47 -5.78
C ILE A 92 -13.54 -2.31 -6.55
N LEU A 93 -14.69 -2.62 -5.95
CA LEU A 93 -15.72 -3.44 -6.58
C LEU A 93 -16.37 -2.73 -7.79
N GLU A 94 -16.54 -1.40 -7.73
CA GLU A 94 -17.10 -0.61 -8.83
C GLU A 94 -16.13 -0.42 -10.00
N LYS A 95 -14.84 -0.14 -9.73
CA LYS A 95 -13.83 0.04 -10.80
C LYS A 95 -13.32 -1.27 -11.38
N PHE A 96 -13.32 -2.35 -10.59
CA PHE A 96 -12.73 -3.63 -10.98
C PHE A 96 -13.68 -4.81 -10.73
N PRO A 97 -14.90 -4.79 -11.31
CA PRO A 97 -15.97 -5.75 -10.99
C PRO A 97 -15.64 -7.21 -11.34
N SER A 98 -14.61 -7.46 -12.15
CA SER A 98 -14.21 -8.81 -12.58
C SER A 98 -12.78 -9.19 -12.20
N CYS A 99 -12.04 -8.32 -11.50
CA CYS A 99 -10.62 -8.56 -11.20
C CYS A 99 -10.36 -9.10 -9.80
N SER A 100 -11.32 -8.98 -8.88
CA SER A 100 -11.16 -9.36 -7.49
C SER A 100 -12.43 -10.00 -6.96
N SER A 101 -12.28 -11.12 -6.24
CA SER A 101 -13.35 -11.63 -5.38
C SER A 101 -13.64 -10.63 -4.25
N PHE A 102 -14.80 -10.76 -3.62
CA PHE A 102 -15.15 -9.93 -2.45
C PHE A 102 -14.14 -10.09 -1.31
N GLY A 103 -13.67 -11.32 -1.05
CA GLY A 103 -12.66 -11.60 -0.03
C GLY A 103 -11.31 -10.97 -0.32
N GLU A 104 -10.84 -11.04 -1.57
CA GLU A 104 -9.62 -10.34 -2.01
C GLU A 104 -9.78 -8.82 -1.90
N GLY A 105 -10.94 -8.29 -2.30
CA GLY A 105 -11.24 -6.86 -2.22
C GLY A 105 -11.27 -6.35 -0.78
N LEU A 106 -11.80 -7.15 0.14
CA LEU A 106 -11.79 -6.88 1.58
C LEU A 106 -10.36 -6.90 2.15
N LEU A 107 -9.55 -7.90 1.78
CA LEU A 107 -8.17 -8.02 2.25
C LEU A 107 -7.32 -6.84 1.76
N VAL A 108 -7.48 -6.45 0.49
CA VAL A 108 -6.80 -5.30 -0.10
C VAL A 108 -7.28 -3.99 0.53
N SER A 109 -8.59 -3.79 0.70
CA SER A 109 -9.13 -2.54 1.26
C SER A 109 -8.73 -2.33 2.72
N SER A 110 -8.93 -3.34 3.57
CA SER A 110 -8.55 -3.28 4.98
C SER A 110 -7.03 -3.16 5.16
N GLY A 111 -6.25 -3.91 4.37
CA GLY A 111 -4.79 -3.82 4.39
C GLY A 111 -4.28 -2.43 4.03
N LEU A 112 -4.79 -1.83 2.95
CA LEU A 112 -4.41 -0.46 2.53
C LEU A 112 -4.82 0.58 3.57
N VAL A 113 -6.03 0.47 4.13
CA VAL A 113 -6.52 1.41 5.15
C VAL A 113 -5.67 1.36 6.42
N VAL A 114 -5.34 0.17 6.90
CA VAL A 114 -4.44 0.00 8.05
C VAL A 114 -3.04 0.53 7.74
N TYR A 115 -2.52 0.24 6.54
CA TYR A 115 -1.20 0.69 6.10
C TYR A 115 -1.09 2.22 6.05
N PHE A 116 -2.04 2.89 5.39
CA PHE A 116 -2.06 4.36 5.30
C PHE A 116 -2.42 5.01 6.64
N GLY A 117 -3.24 4.36 7.47
CA GLY A 117 -3.50 4.83 8.82
C GLY A 117 -2.26 4.80 9.71
N ASP A 118 -1.40 3.78 9.58
CA ASP A 118 -0.11 3.74 10.28
C ASP A 118 0.83 4.86 9.81
N ILE A 119 0.92 5.09 8.50
CA ILE A 119 1.68 6.24 7.92
C ILE A 119 1.18 7.58 8.49
N LEU A 120 -0.14 7.76 8.54
CA LEU A 120 -0.77 8.97 9.07
C LEU A 120 -0.49 9.13 10.57
N ALA A 121 -0.67 8.07 11.35
CA ALA A 121 -0.41 8.05 12.78
C ALA A 121 1.04 8.44 13.10
N ARG A 122 2.01 7.88 12.36
CA ARG A 122 3.44 8.22 12.48
C ARG A 122 3.71 9.68 12.15
N THR A 123 3.14 10.17 11.05
CA THR A 123 3.31 11.57 10.63
C THR A 123 2.73 12.54 11.68
N LEU A 124 1.52 12.28 12.17
CA LEU A 124 0.87 13.09 13.20
C LEU A 124 1.61 13.06 14.53
N SER A 125 2.20 11.92 14.91
CA SER A 125 2.98 11.81 16.14
C SER A 125 4.24 12.70 16.14
N LYS A 126 4.78 13.02 14.96
CA LYS A 126 6.00 13.81 14.80
C LYS A 126 5.77 15.29 14.52
N MET A 127 4.60 15.67 14.03
CA MET A 127 4.30 17.08 13.69
C MET A 127 3.95 17.96 14.91
N GLU A 128 4.09 17.51 16.17
CA GLU A 128 3.78 18.25 17.41
C GLU A 128 2.34 18.86 17.52
N VAL A 129 1.45 18.61 16.55
CA VAL A 129 0.11 19.22 16.44
C VAL A 129 -0.84 18.90 17.61
N SER A 130 -0.46 18.07 18.59
CA SER A 130 -1.23 17.87 19.82
C SER A 130 -0.35 18.01 21.06
N ALA A 131 -0.58 19.08 21.82
CA ALA A 131 0.02 19.39 23.13
C ALA A 131 -0.32 18.38 24.26
N SER A 132 -0.80 17.17 23.91
CA SER A 132 -1.04 16.03 24.82
C SER A 132 -0.49 14.70 24.27
N SER A 133 0.30 14.74 23.19
CA SER A 133 0.60 13.59 22.32
C SER A 133 1.55 12.52 22.88
N GLY A 134 2.16 12.73 24.06
CA GLY A 134 3.04 11.74 24.68
C GLY A 134 2.38 10.36 24.91
N ALA A 135 1.04 10.30 24.94
CA ALA A 135 0.28 9.07 25.20
C ALA A 135 -0.61 8.61 24.03
N PHE A 136 -0.73 9.36 22.93
CA PHE A 136 -1.78 9.11 21.93
C PHE A 136 -1.52 7.84 21.11
N ILE A 137 -0.31 7.72 20.56
CA ILE A 137 0.18 6.52 19.88
C ILE A 137 1.69 6.50 20.11
N HIS A 138 2.12 6.09 21.30
CA HIS A 138 3.54 5.82 21.51
C HIS A 138 3.87 4.57 20.69
N THR A 139 4.33 4.78 19.44
CA THR A 139 4.90 3.70 18.67
C THR A 139 6.11 3.19 19.46
N PRO A 140 6.20 1.88 19.72
CA PRO A 140 7.25 1.32 20.55
C PRO A 140 8.61 1.73 20.02
N GLY A 141 9.51 2.06 20.93
CA GLY A 141 10.92 2.28 20.66
C GLY A 141 11.58 1.03 20.11
N THR A 142 11.48 0.89 18.79
CA THR A 142 12.37 0.28 17.79
C THR A 142 11.57 0.29 16.49
N GLN A 143 11.26 1.49 15.98
CA GLN A 143 10.63 1.63 14.66
C GLN A 143 11.53 0.91 13.65
N SER A 144 11.02 -0.14 13.03
CA SER A 144 11.77 -0.84 11.99
C SER A 144 12.09 0.17 10.89
N GLU A 145 13.37 0.55 10.78
CA GLU A 145 13.90 1.44 9.73
C GLU A 145 13.45 0.94 8.35
N ILE A 146 13.38 -0.39 8.19
CA ILE A 146 12.86 -1.08 7.01
C ILE A 146 11.41 -0.68 6.73
N ALA A 147 10.52 -0.78 7.72
CA ALA A 147 9.10 -0.46 7.55
C ALA A 147 8.90 1.00 7.13
N THR A 148 9.65 1.94 7.73
CA THR A 148 9.58 3.35 7.38
C THR A 148 10.12 3.61 5.97
N VAL A 149 11.23 2.97 5.58
CA VAL A 149 11.76 3.11 4.22
C VAL A 149 10.76 2.60 3.18
N ILE A 150 10.15 1.43 3.42
CA ILE A 150 9.11 0.88 2.55
C ILE A 150 7.90 1.84 2.49
N GLN A 151 7.40 2.29 3.64
CA GLN A 151 6.29 3.24 3.74
C GLN A 151 6.56 4.56 3.02
N GLY A 152 7.76 5.11 3.17
CA GLY A 152 8.16 6.34 2.49
C GLY A 152 8.16 6.19 0.98
N VAL A 153 8.78 5.11 0.46
CA VAL A 153 8.80 4.84 -0.98
C VAL A 153 7.40 4.63 -1.52
N LEU A 154 6.57 3.80 -0.87
CA LEU A 154 5.21 3.54 -1.32
C LEU A 154 4.34 4.79 -1.25
N LEU A 155 4.41 5.56 -0.17
CA LEU A 155 3.71 6.84 -0.06
C LEU A 155 4.10 7.78 -1.21
N GLY A 156 5.39 7.90 -1.51
CA GLY A 156 5.87 8.69 -2.63
C GLY A 156 5.28 8.23 -3.97
N LEU A 157 5.31 6.92 -4.24
CA LEU A 157 4.76 6.34 -5.46
C LEU A 157 3.23 6.50 -5.57
N PHE A 158 2.50 6.43 -4.47
CA PHE A 158 1.05 6.69 -4.46
C PHE A 158 0.70 8.17 -4.64
N LEU A 159 1.57 9.10 -4.24
CA LEU A 159 1.40 10.53 -4.46
C LEU A 159 1.84 10.98 -5.87
N LEU A 160 2.66 10.18 -6.55
CA LEU A 160 3.18 10.49 -7.88
C LEU A 160 2.10 10.79 -8.94
N PRO A 161 0.97 10.08 -9.06
CA PRO A 161 -0.09 10.43 -9.99
C PRO A 161 -0.68 11.83 -9.75
N LEU A 162 -0.79 12.24 -8.48
CA LEU A 162 -1.28 13.56 -8.10
C LEU A 162 -0.28 14.64 -8.50
N LEU A 163 1.00 14.43 -8.17
CA LEU A 163 2.09 15.35 -8.51
C LEU A 163 2.28 15.47 -10.02
N TYR A 164 2.17 14.37 -10.76
CA TYR A 164 2.19 14.38 -12.21
C TYR A 164 1.04 15.21 -12.78
N LYS A 165 -0.20 15.01 -12.29
CA LYS A 165 -1.37 15.78 -12.74
C LYS A 165 -1.19 17.28 -12.47
N SER A 166 -0.75 17.65 -11.27
CA SER A 166 -0.46 19.04 -10.92
C SER A 166 0.66 19.63 -11.77
N SER A 167 1.76 18.89 -11.97
CA SER A 167 2.90 19.33 -12.80
C SER A 167 2.48 19.55 -14.25
N LEU A 168 1.64 18.67 -14.80
CA LEU A 168 1.11 18.78 -16.15
C LEU A 168 0.18 20.01 -16.27
N GLN A 169 -0.68 20.27 -15.29
CA GLN A 169 -1.54 21.46 -15.27
C GLN A 169 -0.73 22.75 -15.25
N VAL A 170 0.28 22.84 -14.37
CA VAL A 170 1.19 23.99 -14.30
C VAL A 170 1.96 24.17 -15.61
N TRP A 171 2.45 23.07 -16.20
CA TRP A 171 3.14 23.11 -17.49
C TRP A 171 2.25 23.65 -18.61
N VAL A 172 1.01 23.16 -18.73
CA VAL A 172 0.04 23.63 -19.72
C VAL A 172 -0.31 25.10 -19.49
N TYR A 173 -0.46 25.51 -18.23
CA TYR A 173 -0.70 26.90 -17.87
C TYR A 173 0.46 27.82 -18.29
N CYS A 174 1.70 27.48 -17.93
CA CYS A 174 2.90 28.24 -18.32
C CYS A 174 3.07 28.31 -19.84
N ARG A 175 2.77 27.22 -20.55
CA ARG A 175 2.81 27.18 -22.02
C ARG A 175 1.74 28.09 -22.63
N THR A 176 0.52 28.08 -22.11
CA THR A 176 -0.58 28.95 -22.57
C THR A 176 -0.20 30.42 -22.41
N LEU A 177 0.50 30.77 -21.33
CA LEU A 177 1.03 32.12 -21.11
C LEU A 177 2.16 32.49 -22.09
N GLY A 178 2.98 31.51 -22.49
CA GLY A 178 4.11 31.69 -23.41
C GLY A 178 3.77 31.64 -24.90
N LYS A 179 2.57 31.20 -25.30
CA LYS A 179 2.22 30.94 -26.72
C LYS A 179 1.32 31.99 -27.34
N GLN A 180 1.94 33.10 -27.70
CA GLN A 180 1.51 33.98 -28.80
C GLN A 180 2.25 33.70 -30.12
N ARG A 181 3.08 32.65 -30.23
CA ARG A 181 3.88 32.41 -31.44
C ARG A 181 3.92 30.95 -31.90
N THR A 182 3.39 30.75 -33.10
CA THR A 182 3.62 29.67 -34.09
C THR A 182 3.14 28.24 -33.78
N GLN A 183 2.20 27.79 -34.62
CA GLN A 183 1.62 26.45 -34.71
C GLN A 183 2.10 25.77 -36.00
N ALA A 184 2.76 24.61 -35.89
CA ALA A 184 2.83 23.52 -36.90
C ALA A 184 3.85 22.43 -36.51
N ILE A 185 4.97 22.78 -35.85
CA ILE A 185 6.06 21.84 -35.46
C ILE A 185 5.70 21.03 -34.19
N GLU A 186 4.54 21.30 -33.60
CA GLU A 186 4.29 21.12 -32.17
C GLU A 186 3.75 19.74 -31.75
N LYS A 187 3.06 19.01 -32.64
CA LYS A 187 2.40 17.74 -32.31
C LYS A 187 3.37 16.58 -32.03
N ARG A 188 4.61 16.63 -32.55
CA ARG A 188 5.64 15.60 -32.29
C ARG A 188 6.42 15.84 -30.99
N ALA A 189 6.65 17.11 -30.65
CA ALA A 189 7.29 17.52 -29.39
C ALA A 189 6.38 17.31 -28.17
N GLU A 190 5.06 17.35 -28.38
CA GLU A 190 4.05 17.14 -27.34
C GLU A 190 4.07 15.72 -26.75
N LYS A 191 4.35 14.70 -27.57
CA LYS A 191 4.43 13.29 -27.14
C LYS A 191 5.66 13.01 -26.25
N GLY A 192 6.79 13.67 -26.51
CA GLY A 192 8.00 13.55 -25.68
C GLY A 192 7.91 14.32 -24.36
N THR A 193 7.14 15.43 -24.36
CA THR A 193 7.06 16.33 -23.21
C THR A 193 6.28 15.72 -22.04
N GLY A 194 5.16 15.04 -22.29
CA GLY A 194 4.38 14.38 -21.21
C GLY A 194 5.16 13.27 -20.51
N SER A 195 5.92 12.47 -21.27
CA SER A 195 6.81 11.45 -20.70
C SER A 195 7.96 12.07 -19.90
N ALA A 196 8.52 13.20 -20.36
CA ALA A 196 9.56 13.90 -19.62
C ALA A 196 9.04 14.44 -18.28
N VAL A 197 7.85 15.06 -18.26
CA VAL A 197 7.21 15.52 -17.01
C VAL A 197 7.00 14.37 -16.04
N PHE A 198 6.55 13.20 -16.52
CA PHE A 198 6.40 12.01 -15.69
C PHE A 198 7.72 11.57 -15.04
N TYR A 199 8.80 11.42 -15.83
CA TYR A 199 10.09 11.00 -15.28
C TYR A 199 10.70 12.04 -14.35
N VAL A 200 10.51 13.33 -14.61
CA VAL A 200 10.93 14.41 -13.70
C VAL A 200 10.13 14.36 -12.40
N SER A 201 8.80 14.19 -12.45
CA SER A 201 7.99 14.03 -11.24
C SER A 201 8.39 12.78 -10.44
N LEU A 202 8.68 11.66 -11.12
CA LEU A 202 9.18 10.44 -10.49
C LEU A 202 10.53 10.70 -9.79
N LEU A 203 11.46 11.37 -10.46
CA LEU A 203 12.75 11.74 -9.89
C LEU A 203 12.57 12.64 -8.66
N VAL A 204 11.69 13.65 -8.74
CA VAL A 204 11.40 14.57 -7.63
C VAL A 204 10.85 13.82 -6.42
N VAL A 205 9.92 12.89 -6.65
CA VAL A 205 9.37 12.05 -5.58
C VAL A 205 10.47 11.22 -4.92
N LEU A 206 11.29 10.51 -5.71
CA LEU A 206 12.28 9.58 -5.19
C LEU A 206 13.47 10.28 -4.51
N LEU A 207 13.89 11.45 -5.00
CA LEU A 207 15.06 12.18 -4.48
C LEU A 207 14.73 13.22 -3.40
N PHE A 208 13.50 13.73 -3.35
CA PHE A 208 13.13 14.79 -2.40
C PHE A 208 11.99 14.38 -1.48
N LEU A 209 10.86 13.91 -2.02
CA LEU A 209 9.68 13.63 -1.19
C LEU A 209 9.91 12.44 -0.25
N VAL A 210 10.43 11.33 -0.79
CA VAL A 210 10.70 10.11 -0.01
C VAL A 210 11.72 10.39 1.10
N PRO A 211 12.91 10.98 0.85
CA PRO A 211 13.87 11.27 1.90
C PRO A 211 13.36 12.28 2.95
N SER A 212 12.61 13.29 2.51
CA SER A 212 12.06 14.30 3.43
C SER A 212 11.07 13.70 4.41
N TRP A 213 10.20 12.80 3.94
CA TRP A 213 9.24 12.11 4.80
C TRP A 213 9.93 11.12 5.75
N THR A 214 10.89 10.32 5.27
CA THR A 214 11.63 9.37 6.13
C THR A 214 12.45 10.10 7.20
N ARG A 215 13.00 11.27 6.87
CA ARG A 215 13.69 12.13 7.83
C ARG A 215 12.74 12.69 8.88
N LEU A 216 11.55 13.15 8.47
CA LEU A 216 10.54 13.67 9.39
C LEU A 216 10.05 12.59 10.38
N VAL A 217 9.79 11.37 9.88
CA VAL A 217 9.19 10.31 10.69
C VAL A 217 10.20 9.61 11.59
N GLN A 218 11.41 9.32 11.10
CA GLN A 218 12.39 8.50 11.82
C GLN A 218 13.72 9.21 12.07
N GLY A 219 13.93 10.42 11.56
CA GLY A 219 15.21 11.11 11.70
C GLY A 219 16.32 10.51 10.83
N LEU A 220 15.99 9.71 9.81
CA LEU A 220 16.96 9.16 8.87
C LEU A 220 17.70 10.31 8.16
N GLU A 221 18.94 10.55 8.56
CA GLU A 221 19.80 11.58 7.94
C GLU A 221 20.27 11.15 6.56
N VAL A 222 20.52 9.85 6.40
CA VAL A 222 20.98 9.22 5.16
C VAL A 222 19.81 8.99 4.21
N HIS A 223 20.06 9.20 2.91
CA HIS A 223 19.07 8.94 1.87
C HIS A 223 18.57 7.48 1.93
N PRO A 224 17.24 7.19 1.85
CA PRO A 224 16.69 5.83 1.95
C PRO A 224 17.35 4.78 1.04
N PHE A 225 17.62 5.09 -0.23
CA PHE A 225 18.37 4.18 -1.10
C PHE A 225 19.79 3.87 -0.60
N VAL A 226 20.52 4.86 -0.10
CA VAL A 226 21.87 4.65 0.46
C VAL A 226 21.76 3.84 1.74
N TRP A 227 20.74 4.10 2.57
CA TRP A 227 20.45 3.30 3.75
C TRP A 227 20.17 1.84 3.38
N VAL A 228 19.38 1.56 2.33
CA VAL A 228 19.12 0.19 1.84
C VAL A 228 20.41 -0.50 1.37
N LEU A 229 21.27 0.20 0.63
CA LEU A 229 22.55 -0.36 0.19
C LEU A 229 23.46 -0.66 1.39
N ASN A 230 23.56 0.26 2.35
CA ASN A 230 24.33 0.05 3.57
C ASN A 230 23.77 -1.13 4.37
N TYR A 231 22.46 -1.22 4.53
CA TYR A 231 21.80 -2.35 5.18
C TYR A 231 22.09 -3.68 4.46
N MET A 232 22.10 -3.67 3.13
CA MET A 232 22.39 -4.84 2.32
C MET A 232 23.86 -5.28 2.42
N PHE A 233 24.82 -4.36 2.51
CA PHE A 233 26.25 -4.69 2.43
C PHE A 233 27.00 -4.71 3.76
N THR A 234 26.50 -4.07 4.82
CA THR A 234 27.20 -3.97 6.11
C THR A 234 27.03 -5.25 6.94
N ASN A 235 28.11 -6.00 7.18
CA ASN A 235 28.11 -7.24 7.98
C ASN A 235 27.04 -8.25 7.52
N SER A 236 27.08 -8.63 6.24
CA SER A 236 25.92 -9.18 5.52
C SER A 236 26.15 -10.53 4.84
N ASP A 237 27.05 -11.38 5.32
CA ASP A 237 27.37 -12.64 4.63
C ASP A 237 26.12 -13.50 4.39
N GLU A 238 25.21 -13.57 5.37
CA GLU A 238 23.94 -14.28 5.25
C GLU A 238 22.97 -13.64 4.25
N ARG A 239 22.87 -12.30 4.22
CA ARG A 239 21.99 -11.57 3.29
C ARG A 239 22.49 -11.70 1.85
N LEU A 240 23.81 -11.60 1.65
CA LEU A 240 24.44 -11.77 0.35
C LEU A 240 24.35 -13.22 -0.14
N LEU A 241 24.52 -14.21 0.76
CA LEU A 241 24.32 -15.62 0.45
C LEU A 241 22.85 -15.90 0.04
N LEU A 242 21.89 -15.28 0.74
CA LEU A 242 20.48 -15.38 0.40
C LEU A 242 20.18 -14.75 -0.98
N CYS A 243 20.79 -13.61 -1.31
CA CYS A 243 20.71 -13.03 -2.65
C CYS A 243 21.30 -13.96 -3.72
N ALA A 244 22.48 -14.53 -3.48
CA ALA A 244 23.10 -15.49 -4.40
C ALA A 244 22.22 -16.73 -4.59
N TYR A 245 21.63 -17.24 -3.51
CA TYR A 245 20.66 -18.33 -3.53
C TYR A 245 19.42 -17.96 -4.36
N TRP A 246 18.81 -16.79 -4.14
CA TRP A 246 17.66 -16.35 -4.94
C TRP A 246 17.99 -16.21 -6.43
N ILE A 247 19.14 -15.64 -6.77
CA ILE A 247 19.60 -15.55 -8.17
C ILE A 247 19.74 -16.95 -8.74
N PHE A 248 20.37 -17.88 -8.03
CA PHE A 248 20.50 -19.27 -8.46
C PHE A 248 19.13 -19.93 -8.70
N VAL A 249 18.21 -19.84 -7.74
CA VAL A 249 16.85 -20.38 -7.85
C VAL A 249 16.12 -19.78 -9.05
N ILE A 250 16.19 -18.46 -9.24
CA ILE A 250 15.55 -17.77 -10.38
C ILE A 250 16.17 -18.21 -11.70
N CYS A 251 17.50 -18.29 -11.80
CA CYS A 251 18.20 -18.73 -13.01
C CYS A 251 17.84 -20.17 -13.40
N VAL A 252 17.89 -21.09 -12.44
CA VAL A 252 17.46 -22.49 -12.65
C VAL A 252 15.99 -22.51 -13.03
N SER A 253 15.17 -21.68 -12.40
CA SER A 253 13.73 -21.64 -12.67
C SER A 253 13.41 -21.17 -14.09
N ILE A 254 14.06 -20.10 -14.55
CA ILE A 254 13.90 -19.56 -15.90
C ILE A 254 14.36 -20.58 -16.96
N ARG A 255 15.53 -21.20 -16.76
CA ARG A 255 16.05 -22.21 -17.70
C ARG A 255 15.09 -23.40 -17.83
N ARG A 256 14.62 -23.91 -16.69
CA ARG A 256 13.69 -25.04 -16.66
C ARG A 256 12.34 -24.66 -17.26
N PHE A 257 11.82 -23.48 -16.93
CA PHE A 257 10.60 -22.95 -17.53
C PHE A 257 10.70 -22.81 -19.04
N TYR A 258 11.80 -22.25 -19.56
CA TYR A 258 12.05 -22.12 -21.00
C TYR A 258 12.12 -23.48 -21.70
N SER A 259 12.79 -24.46 -21.08
CA SER A 259 12.85 -25.84 -21.59
C SER A 259 11.48 -26.49 -21.63
N ILE A 260 10.65 -26.27 -20.60
CA ILE A 260 9.29 -26.83 -20.49
C ILE A 260 8.35 -26.13 -21.49
N SER A 261 8.43 -24.81 -21.65
CA SER A 261 7.57 -24.07 -22.58
C SER A 261 7.80 -24.45 -24.05
N LYS A 262 8.98 -24.97 -24.38
CA LYS A 262 9.30 -25.48 -25.72
C LYS A 262 8.64 -26.83 -26.01
N GLN A 263 8.22 -27.58 -24.98
CA GLN A 263 7.39 -28.77 -25.13
C GLN A 263 5.90 -28.37 -25.12
N SER A 264 5.26 -28.42 -26.30
CA SER A 264 4.02 -27.69 -26.64
C SER A 264 2.72 -28.16 -25.96
N LYS A 265 2.78 -28.94 -24.87
CA LYS A 265 1.60 -29.48 -24.16
C LYS A 265 1.69 -29.34 -22.64
N THR A 266 2.35 -28.30 -22.13
CA THR A 266 2.40 -28.10 -20.68
C THR A 266 1.03 -27.63 -20.16
N GLU A 267 0.36 -28.47 -19.38
CA GLU A 267 -0.92 -28.16 -18.77
C GLU A 267 -0.79 -26.99 -17.78
N ARG A 268 -1.74 -26.05 -17.83
CA ARG A 268 -1.81 -24.88 -16.93
C ARG A 268 -1.78 -25.27 -15.43
N ILE A 269 -2.17 -26.50 -15.10
CA ILE A 269 -2.14 -27.05 -13.74
C ILE A 269 -0.71 -27.29 -13.24
N LEU A 270 0.15 -27.88 -14.08
CA LEU A 270 1.56 -28.12 -13.74
C LEU A 270 2.32 -26.81 -13.58
N LEU A 271 1.99 -25.82 -14.41
CA LEU A 271 2.56 -24.49 -14.31
C LEU A 271 2.26 -23.80 -12.96
N ARG A 272 1.02 -23.93 -12.46
CA ARG A 272 0.64 -23.40 -11.15
C ARG A 272 1.45 -24.06 -10.02
N LYS A 273 1.56 -25.39 -10.02
CA LYS A 273 2.36 -26.13 -9.02
C LYS A 273 3.84 -25.72 -9.06
N TYR A 274 4.36 -25.49 -10.26
CA TYR A 274 5.73 -25.03 -10.45
C TYR A 274 5.97 -23.64 -9.85
N TYR A 275 5.09 -22.67 -10.12
CA TYR A 275 5.20 -21.34 -9.50
C TYR A 275 5.07 -21.39 -7.98
N HIS A 276 4.19 -22.24 -7.43
CA HIS A 276 4.11 -22.43 -5.99
C HIS A 276 5.40 -23.03 -5.41
N LEU A 277 6.00 -24.01 -6.10
CA LEU A 277 7.29 -24.56 -5.68
C LEU A 277 8.39 -23.49 -5.68
N VAL A 278 8.47 -22.67 -6.73
CA VAL A 278 9.43 -21.56 -6.79
C VAL A 278 9.19 -20.55 -5.67
N ALA A 279 7.92 -20.22 -5.38
CA ALA A 279 7.57 -19.34 -4.27
C ALA A 279 8.03 -19.92 -2.92
N VAL A 280 7.78 -21.21 -2.66
CA VAL A 280 8.26 -21.88 -1.42
C VAL A 280 9.79 -21.83 -1.35
N LEU A 281 10.50 -22.12 -2.44
CA LEU A 281 11.96 -22.06 -2.47
C LEU A 281 12.51 -20.64 -2.20
N ILE A 282 11.87 -19.60 -2.72
CA ILE A 282 12.29 -18.22 -2.50
C ILE A 282 11.96 -17.77 -1.06
N PHE A 283 10.76 -18.05 -0.56
CA PHE A 283 10.27 -17.49 0.70
C PHE A 283 10.68 -18.28 1.94
N SER A 284 10.68 -19.62 1.90
CA SER A 284 10.98 -20.43 3.09
C SER A 284 12.35 -20.13 3.72
N PRO A 285 13.48 -20.12 2.98
CA PRO A 285 14.77 -19.80 3.61
C PRO A 285 14.82 -18.35 4.09
N ALA A 286 14.18 -17.43 3.38
CA ALA A 286 14.18 -16.03 3.75
C ALA A 286 13.42 -15.75 5.06
N VAL A 287 12.26 -16.41 5.26
CA VAL A 287 11.49 -16.32 6.51
C VAL A 287 12.27 -16.90 7.70
N ILE A 288 13.02 -17.99 7.48
CA ILE A 288 13.75 -18.68 8.54
C ILE A 288 15.02 -17.92 8.94
N PHE A 289 15.82 -17.48 7.97
CA PHE A 289 17.12 -16.89 8.24
C PHE A 289 17.09 -15.38 8.42
N GLN A 290 16.32 -14.65 7.59
CA GLN A 290 16.40 -13.18 7.49
C GLN A 290 15.02 -12.53 7.19
N PRO A 291 14.04 -12.62 8.12
CA PRO A 291 12.68 -12.11 7.89
C PRO A 291 12.63 -10.58 7.67
N ALA A 292 13.47 -9.81 8.36
CA ALA A 292 13.53 -8.37 8.20
C ALA A 292 14.04 -7.97 6.79
N PHE A 293 15.05 -8.68 6.28
CA PHE A 293 15.53 -8.46 4.90
C PHE A 293 14.49 -8.89 3.86
N LEU A 294 13.73 -9.95 4.14
CA LEU A 294 12.61 -10.37 3.30
C LEU A 294 11.55 -9.27 3.17
N ASP A 295 11.17 -8.62 4.27
CA ASP A 295 10.21 -7.50 4.26
C ASP A 295 10.71 -6.36 3.37
N LEU A 296 12.00 -6.00 3.49
CA LEU A 296 12.63 -4.98 2.64
C LEU A 296 12.60 -5.37 1.16
N ALA A 297 12.98 -6.61 0.83
CA ALA A 297 13.01 -7.10 -0.53
C ALA A 297 11.60 -7.15 -1.15
N PHE A 298 10.58 -7.56 -0.39
CA PHE A 298 9.19 -7.51 -0.82
C PHE A 298 8.71 -6.08 -1.08
N GLY A 299 9.00 -5.15 -0.17
CA GLY A 299 8.67 -3.74 -0.35
C GLY A 299 9.33 -3.13 -1.59
N ALA A 300 10.61 -3.46 -1.83
CA ALA A 300 11.35 -3.03 -3.01
C ALA A 300 10.78 -3.64 -4.31
N ALA A 301 10.46 -4.94 -4.32
CA ALA A 301 9.84 -5.61 -5.46
C ALA A 301 8.45 -5.02 -5.77
N PHE A 302 7.66 -4.75 -4.74
CA PHE A 302 6.35 -4.11 -4.90
C PHE A 302 6.48 -2.69 -5.46
N ALA A 303 7.41 -1.88 -4.94
CA ALA A 303 7.70 -0.55 -5.48
C ALA A 303 8.13 -0.61 -6.95
N LEU A 304 9.00 -1.56 -7.32
CA LEU A 304 9.41 -1.78 -8.71
C LEU A 304 8.21 -2.15 -9.60
N PHE A 305 7.34 -3.06 -9.17
CA PHE A 305 6.12 -3.40 -9.92
C PHE A 305 5.17 -2.22 -10.07
N LEU A 306 5.02 -1.39 -9.03
CA LEU A 306 4.24 -0.15 -9.14
C LEU A 306 4.84 0.80 -10.16
N ILE A 307 6.15 1.05 -10.11
CA ILE A 307 6.84 1.90 -11.09
C ILE A 307 6.65 1.35 -12.50
N LEU A 308 6.83 0.04 -12.71
CA LEU A 308 6.65 -0.60 -14.01
C LEU A 308 5.20 -0.50 -14.50
N GLU A 309 4.20 -0.72 -13.63
CA GLU A 309 2.80 -0.57 -14.02
C GLU A 309 2.45 0.89 -14.31
N MET A 310 2.99 1.84 -13.53
CA MET A 310 2.87 3.26 -13.84
C MET A 310 3.47 3.57 -15.21
N ILE A 311 4.71 3.14 -15.49
CA ILE A 311 5.34 3.29 -16.82
C ILE A 311 4.49 2.64 -17.91
N ARG A 312 3.90 1.47 -17.67
CA ARG A 312 3.03 0.80 -18.65
C ARG A 312 1.76 1.59 -18.91
N VAL A 313 1.11 2.07 -17.86
CA VAL A 313 -0.12 2.86 -17.90
C VAL A 313 0.14 4.20 -18.59
N PHE A 314 1.15 4.96 -18.15
CA PHE A 314 1.52 6.24 -18.75
C PHE A 314 2.13 6.09 -20.14
N GLY A 315 2.84 5.01 -20.42
CA GLY A 315 3.33 4.65 -21.75
C GLY A 315 2.16 4.48 -22.72
N LYS A 316 1.08 3.80 -22.32
CA LYS A 316 -0.15 3.71 -23.12
C LYS A 316 -0.81 5.07 -23.33
N TYR A 317 -1.00 5.88 -22.29
CA TYR A 317 -1.56 7.22 -22.41
C TYR A 317 -0.74 8.13 -23.34
N THR A 318 0.58 8.06 -23.23
CA THR A 318 1.51 8.81 -24.10
C THR A 318 1.47 8.30 -25.53
N LEU A 319 1.33 6.98 -25.74
CA LEU A 319 1.33 6.38 -27.08
C LEU A 319 0.02 6.58 -27.86
N LEU A 320 -1.14 6.53 -27.18
CA LEU A 320 -2.46 6.64 -27.81
C LEU A 320 -2.93 8.08 -28.07
N GLY A 321 -2.30 9.10 -27.49
CA GLY A 321 -2.61 10.50 -27.82
C GLY A 321 -4.07 10.90 -27.58
N THR A 322 -4.79 10.22 -26.69
CA THR A 322 -6.19 10.50 -26.39
C THR A 322 -6.31 11.34 -25.11
N PRO A 323 -6.65 12.64 -25.22
CA PRO A 323 -7.04 13.43 -24.08
C PRO A 323 -8.48 13.05 -23.70
N TYR A 324 -8.66 12.06 -22.83
CA TYR A 324 -9.92 11.94 -22.08
C TYR A 324 -9.85 12.89 -20.87
N ILE A 325 -9.93 14.19 -21.17
CA ILE A 325 -10.49 15.16 -20.25
C ILE A 325 -11.96 15.26 -20.63
N ASN A 326 -12.79 14.40 -20.05
CA ASN A 326 -14.21 14.63 -19.72
C ASN A 326 -14.89 13.29 -19.39
N SER A 327 -15.08 13.07 -18.09
CA SER A 327 -16.32 12.55 -17.50
C SER A 327 -16.19 12.67 -15.98
#